data_AF-A0A2U8QVH7-F1
#
_entry.id   AF-A0A2U8QVH7-F1
#
_cell.length_a   1.000
_cell.length_b   1.000
_cell.length_c   1.000
_cell.angle_alpha   90.00
_cell.angle_beta   90.00
_cell.angle_gamma   90.00
#
_symmetry.space_group_name_H-M   'P 1'
#
loop_
_entity.id
_entity.type
_entity.pdbx_description
1 polymer ?
#
loop_
_entity_poly.entity_id
_entity_poly.type
_entity_poly.pdbx_seq_one_letter_code
_entity_poly.pdbx_strand_id
1 'polypeptide(L)'
;MGTTNQNNFASYYFNSEGIEAYYDTDTYYGPAYKIASILNGGADYSNTTGALTQSYTGTGSGMKLSIQTDATGKVTSAVIVARGDGYKAGDIVTILGGNGSARVRILNVQQSNGEIVIESFENGTFTGTFKLNAANEDGEMITFSEGNFYKVPVY
;
A
#
# COMPACT_ATOMS: atom_id res chain seq x y z
N MET A 1 -5.03 7.78 0.16
CA MET A 1 -5.36 6.35 -0.07
C MET A 1 -4.24 5.66 -0.83
N GLY A 2 -3.96 4.39 -0.52
CA GLY A 2 -2.85 3.63 -1.08
C GLY A 2 -3.07 3.04 -2.49
N THR A 3 -3.68 3.78 -3.41
CA THR A 3 -3.94 3.28 -4.77
C THR A 3 -3.09 4.02 -5.80
N THR A 4 -2.83 3.39 -6.94
CA THR A 4 -2.14 4.04 -8.07
C THR A 4 -3.00 5.10 -8.76
N ASN A 5 -4.29 5.19 -8.43
CA ASN A 5 -5.22 6.15 -8.99
C ASN A 5 -5.57 7.20 -7.93
N GLN A 6 -5.01 8.40 -8.07
CA GLN A 6 -5.24 9.51 -7.14
C GLN A 6 -6.67 10.05 -7.18
N ASN A 7 -7.47 9.68 -8.18
CA ASN A 7 -8.90 9.99 -8.21
C ASN A 7 -9.73 9.09 -7.28
N ASN A 8 -9.13 8.04 -6.71
CA ASN A 8 -9.78 7.20 -5.71
C ASN A 8 -9.44 7.73 -4.32
N PHE A 9 -10.35 8.53 -3.78
CA PHE A 9 -10.25 9.10 -2.45
C PHE A 9 -11.58 8.93 -1.69
N ALA A 10 -11.52 9.02 -0.38
CA ALA A 10 -12.68 9.08 0.50
C ALA A 10 -12.56 10.36 1.35
N SER A 11 -13.60 11.18 1.31
CA SER A 11 -13.70 12.38 2.13
C SER A 11 -14.70 12.19 3.26
N TYR A 12 -14.42 12.81 4.40
CA TYR A 12 -15.30 12.88 5.55
C TYR A 12 -15.50 14.33 5.95
N TYR A 13 -16.77 14.72 6.09
CA TYR A 13 -17.19 16.04 6.54
C TYR A 13 -17.84 15.91 7.91
N PHE A 14 -17.28 16.61 8.90
CA PHE A 14 -17.84 16.73 10.23
C PHE A 14 -18.36 18.16 10.44
N ASN A 15 -19.62 18.25 10.88
CA ASN A 15 -20.23 19.50 11.30
C ASN A 15 -20.96 19.27 12.63
N SER A 16 -20.45 19.89 13.68
CA SER A 16 -21.08 19.92 15.00
C SER A 16 -20.67 21.17 15.75
N GLU A 17 -21.65 21.88 16.33
CA GLU A 17 -21.46 23.00 17.27
C GLU A 17 -20.42 24.07 16.85
N GLY A 18 -20.37 24.41 15.56
CA GLY A 18 -19.47 25.46 15.04
C GLY A 18 -18.07 24.99 14.68
N ILE A 19 -17.79 23.68 14.78
CA ILE A 19 -16.59 23.05 14.24
C ILE A 19 -16.96 22.41 12.90
N GLU A 20 -16.46 23.02 11.83
CA GLU A 20 -16.43 22.42 10.50
C GLU A 20 -15.04 21.83 10.29
N ALA A 21 -14.97 20.52 10.06
CA ALA A 21 -13.72 19.84 9.77
C ALA A 21 -13.89 18.95 8.53
N TYR A 22 -12.98 19.15 7.58
CA TYR A 22 -12.90 18.38 6.35
C TYR A 22 -11.68 17.47 6.43
N TYR A 23 -11.88 16.19 6.15
CA TYR A 23 -10.82 15.19 6.12
C TYR A 23 -10.84 14.46 4.79
N ASP A 24 -9.66 14.23 4.21
CA ASP A 24 -9.53 13.44 3.00
C ASP A 24 -8.36 12.46 3.10
N THR A 25 -8.44 11.39 2.33
CA THR A 25 -7.41 10.37 2.19
C THR A 25 -6.37 10.75 1.12
N ASP A 26 -5.32 11.50 1.45
CA ASP A 26 -4.28 11.86 0.47
C ASP A 26 -3.15 10.80 0.32
N THR A 27 -2.18 11.09 -0.56
CA THR A 27 -0.93 10.34 -0.77
C THR A 27 0.01 10.57 0.41
N TYR A 28 0.08 9.60 1.31
CA TYR A 28 1.03 9.64 2.42
C TYR A 28 2.33 8.92 2.08
N TYR A 29 3.43 9.57 2.43
CA TYR A 29 4.75 8.98 2.41
C TYR A 29 5.06 8.36 3.76
N GLY A 30 5.74 7.21 3.77
CA GLY A 30 6.22 6.63 5.02
C GLY A 30 6.87 5.26 4.84
N PRO A 31 7.10 4.55 5.96
CA PRO A 31 7.68 3.22 5.93
C PRO A 31 6.78 2.21 5.21
N ALA A 32 7.37 1.37 4.36
CA ALA A 32 6.63 0.33 3.65
C ALA A 32 6.01 -0.67 4.64
N TYR A 33 4.73 -0.96 4.48
CA TYR A 33 3.97 -1.86 5.36
C TYR A 33 3.59 -3.16 4.66
N LYS A 34 3.14 -3.07 3.40
CA LYS A 34 2.70 -4.23 2.62
C LYS A 34 3.21 -4.11 1.20
N ILE A 35 3.68 -5.23 0.64
CA ILE A 35 4.07 -5.36 -0.76
C ILE A 35 3.12 -6.30 -1.50
N ALA A 36 3.04 -6.12 -2.81
CA ALA A 36 2.28 -6.98 -3.70
C ALA A 36 3.01 -8.30 -3.93
N SER A 37 2.35 -9.23 -4.63
CA SER A 37 3.05 -10.31 -5.31
C SER A 37 4.13 -9.74 -6.23
N ILE A 38 5.21 -10.50 -6.39
CA ILE A 38 6.35 -10.13 -7.23
C ILE A 38 5.85 -9.83 -8.65
N LEU A 39 6.23 -8.67 -9.18
CA LEU A 39 5.84 -8.24 -10.54
C LEU A 39 6.72 -8.91 -11.60
N ASN A 40 8.01 -9.02 -11.30
CA ASN A 40 9.00 -9.72 -12.11
C ASN A 40 10.01 -10.35 -11.15
N GLY A 41 10.29 -11.65 -11.30
CA GLY A 41 11.22 -12.37 -10.43
C GLY A 41 12.70 -12.22 -10.82
N GLY A 42 13.00 -11.65 -11.99
CA GLY A 42 14.37 -11.56 -12.50
C GLY A 42 15.04 -12.93 -12.65
N ALA A 43 16.38 -12.92 -12.68
CA ALA A 43 17.24 -14.10 -12.69
C ALA A 43 18.55 -13.82 -11.94
N ASP A 44 19.31 -14.88 -11.65
CA ASP A 44 20.61 -14.83 -10.97
C ASP A 44 20.57 -14.30 -9.53
N TYR A 45 19.44 -14.44 -8.84
CA TYR A 45 19.32 -14.15 -7.41
C TYR A 45 19.62 -15.40 -6.59
N SER A 46 20.00 -15.19 -5.33
CA SER A 46 20.14 -16.24 -4.32
C SER A 46 19.25 -15.95 -3.11
N ASN A 47 18.83 -17.00 -2.40
CA ASN A 47 18.12 -16.86 -1.13
C ASN A 47 18.91 -15.97 -0.16
N THR A 48 18.25 -14.97 0.42
CA THR A 48 18.85 -14.10 1.43
C THR A 48 17.77 -13.49 2.31
N THR A 49 18.10 -13.18 3.55
CA THR A 49 17.19 -12.54 4.51
C THR A 49 17.32 -11.02 4.52
N GLY A 50 18.18 -10.42 3.68
CA GLY A 50 18.51 -8.99 3.74
C GLY A 50 18.83 -8.36 2.40
N ALA A 51 18.15 -8.76 1.32
CA ALA A 51 18.31 -8.14 0.01
C ALA A 51 18.00 -6.65 0.09
N LEU A 52 18.92 -5.82 -0.38
CA LEU A 52 18.71 -4.38 -0.51
C LEU A 52 17.73 -4.11 -1.66
N THR A 53 17.03 -2.98 -1.56
CA THR A 53 16.16 -2.51 -2.64
C THR A 53 16.56 -1.12 -3.10
N GLN A 54 16.26 -0.83 -4.36
CA GLN A 54 16.42 0.47 -4.96
C GLN A 54 15.07 0.91 -5.54
N SER A 55 14.70 2.18 -5.36
CA SER A 55 13.49 2.70 -5.98
C SER A 55 13.59 2.67 -7.50
N TYR A 56 12.58 2.06 -8.13
CA TYR A 56 12.36 2.07 -9.56
C TYR A 56 11.38 3.20 -9.93
N THR A 57 10.39 3.44 -9.06
CA THR A 57 9.55 4.64 -9.05
C THR A 57 9.49 5.20 -7.63
N GLY A 58 9.15 6.49 -7.51
CA GLY A 58 9.08 7.14 -6.20
C GLY A 58 10.47 7.45 -5.62
N THR A 59 10.48 7.84 -4.35
CA THR A 59 11.67 8.36 -3.65
C THR A 59 12.06 7.53 -2.43
N GLY A 60 11.31 6.47 -2.12
CA GLY A 60 11.54 5.68 -0.92
C GLY A 60 12.91 4.99 -0.92
N SER A 61 13.44 4.74 0.26
CA SER A 61 14.76 4.11 0.41
C SER A 61 14.89 3.30 1.69
N GLY A 62 15.90 2.42 1.72
CA GLY A 62 16.27 1.67 2.92
C GLY A 62 15.42 0.42 3.19
N MET A 63 14.44 0.08 2.35
CA MET A 63 13.71 -1.18 2.50
C MET A 63 14.63 -2.38 2.20
N LYS A 64 14.52 -3.42 3.03
CA LYS A 64 15.19 -4.71 2.83
C LYS A 64 14.17 -5.84 2.80
N LEU A 65 14.45 -6.84 1.96
CA LEU A 65 13.58 -7.99 1.75
C LEU A 65 14.29 -9.30 2.07
N SER A 66 13.60 -10.20 2.74
CA SER A 66 13.94 -11.62 2.72
C SER A 66 13.35 -12.23 1.47
N ILE A 67 14.18 -12.84 0.62
CA ILE A 67 13.78 -13.40 -0.66
C ILE A 67 14.03 -14.90 -0.73
N GLN A 68 13.16 -15.60 -1.44
CA GLN A 68 13.37 -16.98 -1.86
C GLN A 68 13.39 -17.04 -3.39
N THR A 69 14.21 -17.92 -3.94
CA THR A 69 14.41 -18.11 -5.38
C THR A 69 14.17 -19.55 -5.78
N ASP A 70 13.82 -19.77 -7.05
CA ASP A 70 13.81 -21.11 -7.63
C ASP A 70 15.23 -21.57 -8.05
N ALA A 71 15.32 -22.77 -8.63
CA ALA A 71 16.58 -23.34 -9.10
C ALA A 71 17.27 -22.55 -10.23
N THR A 72 16.56 -21.62 -10.87
CA THR A 72 17.08 -20.73 -11.92
C THR A 72 17.50 -19.35 -11.38
N GLY A 73 17.38 -19.15 -10.06
CA GLY A 73 17.68 -17.87 -9.43
C GLY A 73 16.60 -16.80 -9.66
N LYS A 74 15.39 -17.19 -10.07
CA LYS A 74 14.25 -16.28 -10.16
C LYS A 74 13.61 -16.12 -8.78
N VAL A 75 13.35 -14.89 -8.36
CA VAL A 75 12.68 -14.59 -7.08
C VAL A 75 11.22 -15.06 -7.13
N THR A 76 10.84 -15.91 -6.18
CA THR A 76 9.49 -16.50 -6.05
C THR A 76 8.76 -16.03 -4.80
N SER A 77 9.47 -15.55 -3.78
CA SER A 77 8.90 -14.94 -2.58
C SER A 77 9.74 -13.77 -2.10
N ALA A 78 9.07 -12.75 -1.54
CA ALA A 78 9.69 -11.59 -0.91
C ALA A 78 8.87 -11.18 0.32
N VAL A 79 9.56 -10.95 1.44
CA VAL A 79 8.96 -10.51 2.70
C VAL A 79 9.74 -9.33 3.24
N ILE A 80 9.05 -8.27 3.68
CA ILE A 80 9.69 -7.10 4.28
C ILE A 80 10.36 -7.49 5.60
N VAL A 81 11.67 -7.25 5.70
CA VAL A 81 12.43 -7.41 6.96
C VAL A 81 12.88 -6.07 7.54
N ALA A 82 12.99 -5.03 6.70
CA ALA A 82 13.18 -3.65 7.12
C ALA A 82 12.33 -2.76 6.21
N ARG A 83 11.52 -1.89 6.80
CA ARG A 83 10.48 -1.13 6.08
C ARG A 83 11.03 0.01 5.22
N GLY A 84 12.21 0.53 5.55
CA GLY A 84 12.72 1.77 4.97
C GLY A 84 11.79 2.96 5.25
N ASP A 85 11.91 4.02 4.47
CA ASP A 85 11.08 5.23 4.60
C ASP A 85 10.90 5.96 3.26
N GLY A 86 9.91 6.86 3.20
CA GLY A 86 9.65 7.71 2.04
C GLY A 86 8.97 7.00 0.87
N TYR A 87 8.36 5.84 1.11
CA TYR A 87 7.54 5.15 0.12
C TYR A 87 6.13 5.72 0.10
N LYS A 88 5.44 5.56 -1.01
CA LYS A 88 3.98 5.63 -1.08
C LYS A 88 3.44 4.34 -1.71
N ALA A 89 2.16 4.09 -1.53
CA ALA A 89 1.53 2.98 -2.22
C ALA A 89 1.59 3.19 -3.74
N GLY A 90 1.75 2.08 -4.46
CA GLY A 90 1.98 2.09 -5.91
C GLY A 90 3.46 2.18 -6.30
N ASP A 91 4.36 2.62 -5.41
CA ASP A 91 5.80 2.65 -5.70
C ASP A 91 6.32 1.26 -6.06
N ILE A 92 7.26 1.20 -6.99
CA ILE A 92 7.93 -0.02 -7.42
C ILE A 92 9.38 0.08 -6.99
N VAL A 93 9.88 -1.00 -6.42
CA VAL A 93 11.30 -1.16 -6.11
C VAL A 93 11.90 -2.30 -6.92
N THR A 94 13.18 -2.17 -7.23
CA THR A 94 14.03 -3.23 -7.75
C THR A 94 14.75 -3.91 -6.59
N ILE A 95 14.77 -5.24 -6.58
CA ILE A 95 15.58 -6.03 -5.64
C ILE A 95 17.01 -6.10 -6.18
N LEU A 96 18.00 -5.81 -5.33
CA LEU A 96 19.41 -5.89 -5.70
C LEU A 96 20.00 -7.27 -5.38
N GLY A 97 21.07 -7.66 -6.07
CA GLY A 97 21.82 -8.90 -5.82
C GLY A 97 21.69 -9.99 -6.89
N GLY A 98 20.99 -9.74 -7.99
CA GLY A 98 20.95 -10.58 -9.20
C GLY A 98 21.04 -9.72 -10.45
N ASN A 99 20.31 -10.08 -11.51
CA ASN A 99 20.35 -9.38 -12.81
C ASN A 99 19.66 -7.99 -12.86
N GLY A 100 19.26 -7.43 -11.72
CA GLY A 100 18.61 -6.11 -11.61
C GLY A 100 17.18 -6.01 -12.18
N SER A 101 16.56 -7.13 -12.55
CA SER A 101 15.20 -7.14 -13.14
C SER A 101 14.09 -7.54 -12.17
N ALA A 102 14.41 -7.99 -10.95
CA ALA A 102 13.40 -8.39 -9.98
C ALA A 102 12.71 -7.16 -9.39
N ARG A 103 11.38 -7.10 -9.47
CA ARG A 103 10.58 -5.94 -9.08
C ARG A 103 9.40 -6.31 -8.21
N VAL A 104 9.14 -5.47 -7.21
CA VAL A 104 8.02 -5.59 -6.26
C VAL A 104 7.34 -4.24 -6.11
N ARG A 105 6.01 -4.24 -5.96
CA ARG A 105 5.22 -3.03 -5.71
C ARG A 105 4.90 -2.87 -4.24
N ILE A 106 5.01 -1.65 -3.72
CA ILE A 106 4.46 -1.26 -2.42
C ILE A 106 2.94 -1.18 -2.54
N LEU A 107 2.22 -2.05 -1.83
CA LEU A 107 0.76 -1.95 -1.72
C LEU A 107 0.35 -0.92 -0.69
N ASN A 108 1.12 -0.81 0.39
CA ASN A 108 0.75 0.09 1.45
C ASN A 108 1.93 0.54 2.30
N VAL A 109 1.77 1.71 2.92
CA VAL A 109 2.69 2.28 3.91
C VAL A 109 2.02 2.37 5.28
N GLN A 110 2.83 2.43 6.34
CA GLN A 110 2.37 2.32 7.72
C GLN A 110 1.31 3.38 8.10
N GLN A 111 1.35 4.55 7.46
CA GLN A 111 0.40 5.65 7.69
C GLN A 111 -0.86 5.58 6.83
N SER A 112 -0.89 4.70 5.82
CA SER A 112 -1.98 4.61 4.85
C SER A 112 -2.84 3.35 5.10
N ASN A 113 -3.42 3.15 6.28
CA ASN A 113 -4.22 1.94 6.60
C ASN A 113 -5.61 1.88 5.92
N GLY A 114 -5.73 2.42 4.70
CA GLY A 114 -6.88 2.25 3.82
C GLY A 114 -7.05 0.78 3.39
N GLU A 115 -8.04 0.08 3.92
CA GLU A 115 -8.44 -1.26 3.51
C GLU A 115 -9.94 -1.27 3.21
N ILE A 116 -10.35 -1.88 2.09
CA ILE A 116 -11.75 -2.15 1.79
C ILE A 116 -11.87 -3.66 1.58
N VAL A 117 -12.80 -4.29 2.28
CA VAL A 117 -13.12 -5.71 2.13
C VAL A 117 -14.54 -5.81 1.63
N ILE A 118 -14.73 -6.43 0.47
CA ILE A 118 -16.05 -6.78 -0.05
C ILE A 118 -16.44 -8.12 0.57
N GLU A 119 -17.52 -8.15 1.33
CA GLU A 119 -18.05 -9.35 1.97
C GLU A 119 -19.11 -10.02 1.11
N SER A 120 -19.94 -9.25 0.40
CA SER A 120 -20.91 -9.79 -0.55
C SER A 120 -21.14 -8.89 -1.76
N PHE A 121 -21.52 -9.52 -2.87
CA PHE A 121 -22.04 -8.85 -4.06
C PHE A 121 -23.35 -9.53 -4.46
N GLU A 122 -24.45 -8.83 -4.20
CA GLU A 122 -25.80 -9.33 -4.46
C GLU A 122 -26.64 -8.24 -5.10
N ASN A 123 -27.45 -8.60 -6.10
CA ASN A 123 -28.37 -7.69 -6.79
C ASN A 123 -27.70 -6.39 -7.30
N GLY A 124 -26.46 -6.47 -7.79
CA GLY A 124 -25.73 -5.30 -8.28
C GLY A 124 -25.22 -4.35 -7.18
N THR A 125 -25.18 -4.81 -5.93
CA THR A 125 -24.75 -4.01 -4.79
C THR A 125 -23.61 -4.69 -4.01
N PHE A 126 -22.67 -3.90 -3.52
CA PHE A 126 -21.59 -4.36 -2.65
C PHE A 126 -21.92 -4.11 -1.17
N THR A 127 -21.57 -5.07 -0.32
CA THR A 127 -21.58 -4.92 1.14
C THR A 127 -20.22 -5.34 1.67
N GLY A 128 -19.75 -4.67 2.71
CA GLY A 128 -18.52 -5.05 3.40
C GLY A 128 -18.01 -4.02 4.39
N THR A 129 -16.71 -4.08 4.65
CA THR A 129 -16.05 -3.25 5.65
C THR A 129 -14.96 -2.37 5.04
N PHE A 130 -14.67 -1.26 5.72
CA PHE A 130 -13.58 -0.39 5.36
C PHE A 130 -12.82 0.11 6.59
N LYS A 131 -11.53 0.33 6.40
CA LYS A 131 -10.66 1.07 7.29
C LYS A 131 -9.99 2.15 6.49
N LEU A 132 -9.83 3.35 7.03
CA LEU A 132 -9.10 4.42 6.35
C LEU A 132 -8.53 5.41 7.36
N ASN A 133 -7.43 6.02 6.99
CA ASN A 133 -6.91 7.20 7.66
C ASN A 133 -7.14 8.40 6.75
N ALA A 134 -7.74 9.46 7.26
CA ALA A 134 -7.93 10.73 6.57
C ALA A 134 -7.29 11.85 7.39
N ALA A 135 -6.81 12.91 6.75
CA ALA A 135 -6.34 14.09 7.47
C ALA A 135 -7.02 15.37 7.00
N ASN A 136 -7.01 16.36 7.87
CA ASN A 136 -7.38 17.74 7.54
C ASN A 136 -6.17 18.55 7.05
N GLU A 137 -6.40 19.82 6.69
CA GLU A 137 -5.36 20.74 6.18
C GLU A 137 -4.19 20.94 7.16
N ASP A 138 -4.43 20.77 8.46
CA ASP A 138 -3.43 20.91 9.52
C ASP A 138 -2.62 19.61 9.74
N GLY A 139 -2.93 18.53 9.01
CA GLY A 139 -2.26 17.24 9.11
C GLY A 139 -2.74 16.37 10.29
N GLU A 140 -3.84 16.73 10.95
CA GLU A 140 -4.44 15.91 11.99
C GLU A 140 -5.09 14.69 11.36
N MET A 141 -4.69 13.51 11.83
CA MET A 141 -5.14 12.23 11.29
C MET A 141 -6.35 11.70 12.08
N ILE A 142 -7.43 11.42 11.37
CA ILE A 142 -8.52 10.58 11.87
C ILE A 142 -8.39 9.17 11.31
N THR A 143 -8.64 8.18 12.15
CA THR A 143 -8.60 6.76 11.78
C THR A 143 -10.00 6.18 11.92
N PHE A 144 -10.52 5.63 10.82
CA PHE A 144 -11.70 4.78 10.82
C PHE A 144 -11.21 3.33 10.81
N SER A 145 -11.38 2.62 11.92
CA SER A 145 -10.90 1.24 12.07
C SER A 145 -11.98 0.18 11.89
N GLU A 146 -13.27 0.56 11.89
CA GLU A 146 -14.43 -0.35 11.88
C GLU A 146 -15.57 0.17 10.99
N GLY A 147 -15.24 0.75 9.83
CA GLY A 147 -16.24 1.22 8.88
C GLY A 147 -17.01 0.06 8.24
N ASN A 148 -18.31 0.26 8.00
CA ASN A 148 -19.16 -0.69 7.29
C ASN A 148 -19.90 0.03 6.16
N PHE A 149 -20.06 -0.63 5.02
CA PHE A 149 -20.91 -0.18 3.93
C PHE A 149 -21.87 -1.29 3.52
N TYR A 150 -23.12 -0.92 3.23
CA TYR A 150 -24.19 -1.88 2.95
C TYR A 150 -24.90 -1.52 1.66
N LYS A 151 -25.04 -2.50 0.77
CA LYS A 151 -25.79 -2.40 -0.48
C LYS A 151 -25.44 -1.16 -1.32
N VAL A 152 -24.15 -0.86 -1.44
CA VAL A 152 -23.66 0.23 -2.30
C VAL A 152 -23.83 -0.19 -3.76
N PRO A 153 -24.64 0.53 -4.58
CA PRO A 153 -24.88 0.15 -5.96
C PRO A 153 -23.65 0.39 -6.84
N VAL A 154 -23.48 -0.45 -7.85
CA VAL A 154 -22.53 -0.22 -8.95
C VAL A 154 -23.26 0.49 -10.08
N TYR A 155 -22.85 1.71 -10.41
CA TYR A 155 -23.36 2.48 -11.55
C TYR A 155 -22.33 2.56 -12.66
#